data_AF-A0A3A8JZK8-F1
#
_entry.id   AF-A0A3A8JZK8-F1
#
_cell.length_a   1.000
_cell.length_b   1.000
_cell.length_c   1.000
_cell.angle_alpha   90.00
_cell.angle_beta   90.00
_cell.angle_gamma   90.00
#
_symmetry.space_group_name_H-M   'P 1'
#
loop_
_entity.id
_entity.type
_entity.pdbx_description
1 polymer ?
#
loop_
_entity_poly.entity_id
_entity_poly.type
_entity_poly.pdbx_seq_one_letter_code
_entity_poly.pdbx_strand_id
1 'polypeptide(L)'
;MKGSKSFLLAVALLVGLGFTTLPESEARPGGGSSYRGSSSRGSSSSRSSSSSRSSSSSRSSYSSGSRGSSTYYGGSSGSSRGGGGGGLGVCLVLGLFGVFVLVAVSLGRKDHEEKSRSWSTSTPHGPPPPRRQMSLRSKLAGLGRVGPRGEDGAMRPLDPDFSIILFEDFVSSLFAKVHEARGGDRLDTLSAYLSDEAIGSLQALGHPTEVKAVVVGAMTYDQVSGVAASSPRVSVTVHFEANYTEVSGTEQSWYVAEAWTLERDTAVRSRPPEEVRVFKCPNCGAPLDAVQGHLCSYCNTVVNTGGFDWVVTSMASLERERRGPQLTGTTEEQGTELPTVRDPRAQEALNALMREDPAVSAAGLRRRLEFIFREMQTAWSNREWQGMRPFLSDNLFQTQLYWINAYRQAGLRNITENARITKLSLVRVTRDAYYDAVTLRMHASSLDYTLRDQDEKVVGGSRSRERAYSEYWTLIRGRGVKGLSYTQKQCPSCGAPLSINMAGHCTHCQARVSSGEFDWVLSRIEQDEAYQG
;
A
#
# COMPACT_ATOMS: atom_id res chain seq x y z
N MET A 1 -7.80 29.60 -61.40
CA MET A 1 -7.34 30.55 -60.38
C MET A 1 -8.51 30.99 -59.51
N LYS A 2 -8.31 30.93 -58.17
CA LYS A 2 -9.14 31.51 -57.08
C LYS A 2 -10.52 30.85 -56.87
N GLY A 3 -10.93 30.42 -55.69
CA GLY A 3 -10.38 30.52 -54.34
C GLY A 3 -11.48 30.81 -53.31
N SER A 4 -11.46 30.06 -52.22
CA SER A 4 -11.96 30.40 -50.87
C SER A 4 -13.47 30.35 -50.55
N LYS A 5 -13.90 29.25 -49.93
CA LYS A 5 -15.05 29.19 -48.99
C LYS A 5 -14.87 28.13 -47.87
N SER A 6 -13.66 27.96 -47.33
CA SER A 6 -13.39 26.90 -46.33
C SER A 6 -12.62 27.37 -45.09
N PHE A 7 -12.80 28.63 -44.66
CA PHE A 7 -12.05 29.19 -43.52
C PHE A 7 -12.89 29.50 -42.26
N LEU A 8 -14.13 29.03 -42.16
CA LEU A 8 -15.01 29.36 -41.02
C LEU A 8 -15.54 28.16 -40.22
N LEU A 9 -14.90 26.99 -40.34
CA LEU A 9 -15.30 25.80 -39.57
C LEU A 9 -14.15 25.13 -38.79
N ALA A 10 -13.06 25.85 -38.53
CA ALA A 10 -11.88 25.32 -37.84
C ALA A 10 -11.52 26.04 -36.52
N VAL A 11 -12.38 26.94 -36.01
CA VAL A 11 -12.07 27.73 -34.79
C VAL A 11 -13.03 27.45 -33.61
N ALA A 12 -14.07 26.64 -33.80
CA ALA A 12 -15.04 26.32 -32.73
C ALA A 12 -14.90 24.91 -32.11
N LEU A 13 -13.77 24.24 -32.33
CA LEU A 13 -13.51 22.87 -31.83
C LEU A 13 -12.23 22.79 -30.97
N LEU A 14 -11.84 23.90 -30.33
CA LEU A 14 -10.63 24.01 -29.50
C LEU A 14 -10.88 24.59 -28.09
N VAL A 15 -12.12 24.61 -27.59
CA VAL A 15 -12.44 25.13 -26.23
C VAL A 15 -13.22 24.12 -25.37
N GLY A 16 -13.38 22.87 -25.83
CA GLY A 16 -14.31 21.91 -25.21
C GLY A 16 -13.70 20.64 -24.63
N LEU A 17 -12.39 20.55 -24.41
CA LEU A 17 -11.80 19.44 -23.65
C LEU A 17 -11.51 19.93 -22.25
N GLY A 18 -12.43 19.59 -21.35
CA GLY A 18 -12.30 19.84 -19.92
C GLY A 18 -10.97 19.29 -19.42
N PHE A 19 -10.11 20.20 -18.97
CA PHE A 19 -9.11 19.88 -17.97
C PHE A 19 -9.87 19.45 -16.72
N THR A 20 -10.10 18.14 -16.60
CA THR A 20 -10.32 17.55 -15.28
C THR A 20 -8.99 17.69 -14.55
N THR A 21 -8.88 18.71 -13.70
CA THR A 21 -7.79 18.81 -12.72
C THR A 21 -7.90 17.59 -11.81
N LEU A 22 -7.07 16.59 -12.07
CA LEU A 22 -6.93 15.43 -11.20
C LEU A 22 -6.13 15.85 -9.96
N PRO A 23 -6.39 15.29 -8.77
CA PRO A 23 -5.58 15.56 -7.59
C PRO A 23 -4.15 14.99 -7.76
N GLU A 24 -3.14 15.81 -7.46
CA GLU A 24 -1.70 15.58 -7.70
C GLU A 24 -0.91 15.51 -6.37
N SER A 25 -0.50 14.32 -5.92
CA SER A 25 0.40 14.21 -4.76
C SER A 25 1.84 14.64 -5.13
N GLU A 26 2.43 15.52 -4.30
CA GLU A 26 3.79 16.06 -4.48
C GLU A 26 4.84 15.11 -3.87
N ALA A 27 5.96 14.88 -4.57
CA ALA A 27 7.09 14.15 -4.00
C ALA A 27 7.80 15.02 -2.95
N ARG A 28 7.68 14.67 -1.67
CA ARG A 28 8.26 15.38 -0.52
C ARG A 28 9.03 14.42 0.40
N PRO A 29 9.86 14.87 1.34
CA PRO A 29 10.61 13.97 2.21
C PRO A 29 9.65 13.17 3.08
N GLY A 30 9.60 11.87 2.84
CA GLY A 30 8.67 10.96 3.51
C GLY A 30 7.34 10.79 2.79
N GLY A 31 7.11 11.54 1.71
CA GLY A 31 6.01 11.33 0.81
C GLY A 31 6.10 9.94 0.17
N GLY A 32 5.48 8.94 0.79
CA GLY A 32 4.98 7.78 0.06
C GLY A 32 4.08 8.33 -1.03
N SER A 33 4.31 7.96 -2.27
CA SER A 33 3.53 8.45 -3.38
C SER A 33 2.30 7.56 -3.50
N SER A 34 1.23 7.85 -2.77
CA SER A 34 -0.08 7.34 -3.16
C SER A 34 -0.52 8.16 -4.36
N TYR A 35 -0.67 7.52 -5.51
CA TYR A 35 -0.93 8.22 -6.78
C TYR A 35 -2.43 8.27 -7.11
N ARG A 36 -3.28 7.75 -6.22
CA ARG A 36 -4.74 7.79 -6.34
C ARG A 36 -5.27 9.21 -6.16
N GLY A 37 -5.73 9.79 -7.27
CA GLY A 37 -6.69 10.89 -7.24
C GLY A 37 -8.07 10.36 -6.83
N SER A 38 -8.67 10.89 -5.77
CA SER A 38 -10.06 10.57 -5.43
C SER A 38 -11.02 11.28 -6.38
N SER A 39 -11.93 10.52 -7.00
CA SER A 39 -13.06 11.09 -7.74
C SER A 39 -14.05 11.74 -6.75
N SER A 40 -14.22 13.06 -6.82
CA SER A 40 -15.11 13.82 -5.97
C SER A 40 -16.58 13.41 -6.13
N ARG A 41 -17.21 12.95 -5.04
CA ARG A 41 -18.67 13.06 -4.84
C ARG A 41 -18.89 13.92 -3.59
N GLY A 42 -19.27 15.17 -3.81
CA GLY A 42 -19.46 16.15 -2.76
C GLY A 42 -20.65 15.83 -1.86
N SER A 43 -20.44 15.87 -0.56
CA SER A 43 -21.50 15.96 0.45
C SER A 43 -21.21 17.14 1.36
N SER A 44 -22.09 18.13 1.25
CA SER A 44 -22.12 19.36 2.05
C SER A 44 -22.22 19.07 3.54
N SER A 45 -21.33 19.68 4.32
CA SER A 45 -21.35 19.69 5.77
C SER A 45 -22.48 20.56 6.34
N SER A 46 -23.23 20.04 7.31
CA SER A 46 -24.00 20.85 8.25
C SER A 46 -23.52 20.59 9.68
N ARG A 47 -23.06 21.67 10.32
CA ARG A 47 -22.60 21.74 11.71
C ARG A 47 -23.78 21.66 12.66
N SER A 48 -23.62 20.96 13.79
CA SER A 48 -24.44 21.20 14.98
C SER A 48 -23.66 20.96 16.26
N SER A 49 -23.55 22.05 17.01
CA SER A 49 -23.17 22.13 18.42
C SER A 49 -24.33 21.71 19.33
N SER A 50 -24.07 20.99 20.41
CA SER A 50 -24.66 21.29 21.74
C SER A 50 -24.17 20.34 22.84
N SER A 51 -24.31 20.88 24.03
CA SER A 51 -23.74 20.53 25.32
C SER A 51 -24.63 19.62 26.19
N SER A 52 -23.99 19.12 27.25
CA SER A 52 -24.48 19.00 28.64
C SER A 52 -25.33 17.80 29.10
N ARG A 53 -24.71 17.05 30.04
CA ARG A 53 -25.12 16.76 31.44
C ARG A 53 -26.13 15.63 31.75
N SER A 54 -25.63 14.71 32.62
CA SER A 54 -26.30 14.06 33.78
C SER A 54 -27.43 13.05 33.48
N SER A 55 -27.69 11.95 34.19
CA SER A 55 -27.16 11.26 35.37
C SER A 55 -28.10 10.05 35.62
N SER A 56 -27.62 9.03 36.35
CA SER A 56 -28.40 7.98 37.08
C SER A 56 -29.20 6.98 36.21
N SER A 57 -29.43 5.71 36.57
CA SER A 57 -28.94 4.81 37.61
C SER A 57 -29.59 3.43 37.39
N SER A 58 -28.87 2.38 37.77
CA SER A 58 -29.38 1.15 38.44
C SER A 58 -30.23 0.11 37.68
N ARG A 59 -29.71 -1.13 37.76
CA ARG A 59 -30.39 -2.42 38.05
C ARG A 59 -31.26 -3.02 36.92
N SER A 60 -31.39 -4.33 36.74
CA SER A 60 -30.63 -5.54 37.07
C SER A 60 -31.45 -6.72 36.52
N SER A 61 -30.75 -7.80 36.14
CA SER A 61 -31.17 -9.20 36.28
C SER A 61 -31.92 -9.94 35.14
N TYR A 62 -31.35 -11.12 34.87
CA TYR A 62 -31.93 -12.45 34.62
C TYR A 62 -32.58 -12.72 33.23
N SER A 63 -31.97 -13.58 32.39
CA SER A 63 -32.18 -15.05 32.22
C SER A 63 -33.47 -15.37 31.44
N SER A 64 -33.63 -16.34 30.54
CA SER A 64 -32.85 -17.50 30.09
C SER A 64 -33.69 -18.20 28.98
N GLY A 65 -33.03 -18.90 28.06
CA GLY A 65 -33.58 -20.01 27.25
C GLY A 65 -34.57 -19.63 26.13
N SER A 66 -34.85 -20.43 25.11
CA SER A 66 -34.28 -21.67 24.56
C SER A 66 -35.24 -22.10 23.43
N ARG A 67 -34.70 -22.38 22.22
CA ARG A 67 -35.25 -23.30 21.18
C ARG A 67 -36.60 -22.87 20.53
N GLY A 68 -36.95 -23.14 19.28
CA GLY A 68 -36.40 -23.88 18.13
C GLY A 68 -37.54 -24.21 17.15
N SER A 69 -37.24 -24.34 15.85
CA SER A 69 -38.04 -24.97 14.75
C SER A 69 -39.48 -24.46 14.48
N SER A 70 -40.12 -24.54 13.31
CA SER A 70 -39.91 -25.16 11.99
C SER A 70 -40.96 -24.61 11.00
N THR A 71 -40.61 -24.66 9.72
CA THR A 71 -41.38 -24.71 8.45
C THR A 71 -42.88 -25.04 8.46
N TYR A 72 -43.65 -24.42 7.54
CA TYR A 72 -44.52 -25.15 6.58
C TYR A 72 -45.00 -24.29 5.38
N TYR A 73 -45.45 -25.01 4.34
CA TYR A 73 -45.77 -24.70 2.94
C TYR A 73 -47.23 -24.29 2.64
N GLY A 74 -47.47 -23.85 1.39
CA GLY A 74 -48.75 -23.96 0.64
C GLY A 74 -49.17 -22.63 -0.03
N GLY A 75 -49.65 -22.52 -1.28
CA GLY A 75 -50.06 -23.47 -2.33
C GLY A 75 -51.36 -22.98 -3.02
N SER A 76 -51.44 -23.16 -4.35
CA SER A 76 -52.67 -23.23 -5.22
C SER A 76 -53.30 -21.90 -5.74
N SER A 77 -54.00 -21.79 -6.89
CA SER A 77 -54.08 -22.43 -8.24
C SER A 77 -55.34 -21.88 -8.99
N GLY A 78 -55.38 -21.90 -10.34
CA GLY A 78 -56.60 -21.99 -11.19
C GLY A 78 -56.90 -20.77 -12.12
N SER A 79 -56.74 -20.84 -13.46
CA SER A 79 -57.65 -21.34 -14.55
C SER A 79 -58.78 -20.35 -14.93
N SER A 80 -59.23 -20.06 -16.18
CA SER A 80 -59.00 -20.54 -17.58
C SER A 80 -59.91 -19.78 -18.59
N ARG A 81 -59.55 -19.77 -19.90
CA ARG A 81 -60.37 -19.57 -21.16
C ARG A 81 -61.08 -18.21 -21.38
N GLY A 82 -61.25 -17.60 -22.57
CA GLY A 82 -60.94 -17.88 -23.98
C GLY A 82 -62.07 -17.33 -24.90
N GLY A 83 -61.77 -16.49 -25.91
CA GLY A 83 -62.64 -16.28 -27.10
C GLY A 83 -62.94 -14.85 -27.60
N GLY A 84 -62.39 -14.48 -28.78
CA GLY A 84 -63.16 -13.96 -29.93
C GLY A 84 -63.50 -12.46 -30.12
N GLY A 85 -62.70 -11.76 -30.93
CA GLY A 85 -63.15 -10.95 -32.09
C GLY A 85 -63.73 -9.53 -31.91
N GLY A 86 -63.19 -8.55 -32.64
CA GLY A 86 -63.92 -7.34 -33.04
C GLY A 86 -63.19 -6.01 -32.85
N GLY A 87 -62.41 -5.63 -33.85
CA GLY A 87 -61.65 -4.38 -33.91
C GLY A 87 -62.55 -3.15 -33.96
N LEU A 88 -62.79 -2.56 -32.78
CA LEU A 88 -62.99 -1.13 -32.53
C LEU A 88 -62.53 -0.75 -31.11
N GLY A 89 -62.01 -1.73 -30.35
CA GLY A 89 -61.43 -1.55 -29.03
C GLY A 89 -59.92 -1.28 -29.04
N VAL A 90 -59.20 -1.38 -30.16
CA VAL A 90 -57.72 -1.29 -30.14
C VAL A 90 -57.22 0.10 -29.74
N CYS A 91 -57.90 1.19 -30.13
CA CYS A 91 -57.51 2.54 -29.69
C CYS A 91 -57.90 2.83 -28.23
N LEU A 92 -59.01 2.25 -27.76
CA LEU A 92 -59.44 2.35 -26.36
C LEU A 92 -58.60 1.44 -25.45
N VAL A 93 -58.18 0.27 -25.93
CA VAL A 93 -57.30 -0.66 -25.21
C VAL A 93 -55.87 -0.14 -25.20
N LEU A 94 -55.35 0.48 -26.28
CA LEU A 94 -54.03 1.13 -26.24
C LEU A 94 -54.04 2.39 -25.35
N GLY A 95 -55.15 3.16 -25.36
CA GLY A 95 -55.34 4.29 -24.44
C GLY A 95 -55.45 3.83 -22.99
N LEU A 96 -56.25 2.80 -22.71
CA LEU A 96 -56.40 2.22 -21.38
C LEU A 96 -55.15 1.46 -20.94
N PHE A 97 -54.38 0.85 -21.83
CA PHE A 97 -53.09 0.22 -21.52
C PHE A 97 -52.01 1.27 -21.31
N GLY A 98 -52.03 2.39 -22.03
CA GLY A 98 -51.18 3.55 -21.77
C GLY A 98 -51.49 4.19 -20.41
N VAL A 99 -52.78 4.34 -20.07
CA VAL A 99 -53.23 4.80 -18.74
C VAL A 99 -52.94 3.75 -17.68
N PHE A 100 -53.09 2.46 -17.94
CA PHE A 100 -52.78 1.39 -16.99
C PHE A 100 -51.26 1.24 -16.76
N VAL A 101 -50.43 1.45 -17.79
CA VAL A 101 -48.97 1.51 -17.66
C VAL A 101 -48.55 2.79 -16.95
N LEU A 102 -49.17 3.93 -17.22
CA LEU A 102 -48.90 5.17 -16.46
C LEU A 102 -49.38 5.08 -15.02
N VAL A 103 -50.52 4.44 -14.76
CA VAL A 103 -51.05 4.16 -13.41
C VAL A 103 -50.18 3.11 -12.72
N ALA A 104 -49.75 2.03 -13.37
CA ALA A 104 -48.84 1.03 -12.81
C ALA A 104 -47.43 1.57 -12.60
N VAL A 105 -46.94 2.49 -13.43
CA VAL A 105 -45.68 3.21 -13.22
C VAL A 105 -45.85 4.26 -12.11
N SER A 106 -47.00 4.92 -11.97
CA SER A 106 -47.27 5.85 -10.87
C SER A 106 -47.53 5.16 -9.53
N LEU A 107 -48.15 3.97 -9.54
CA LEU A 107 -48.38 3.12 -8.38
C LEU A 107 -47.09 2.37 -8.03
N GLY A 108 -46.29 1.94 -8.99
CA GLY A 108 -44.95 1.42 -8.77
C GLY A 108 -43.97 2.48 -8.26
N ARG A 109 -44.14 3.74 -8.68
CA ARG A 109 -43.42 4.89 -8.10
C ARG A 109 -43.93 5.28 -6.72
N LYS A 110 -45.24 5.15 -6.43
CA LYS A 110 -45.80 5.32 -5.08
C LYS A 110 -45.46 4.18 -4.13
N ASP A 111 -45.36 2.93 -4.59
CA ASP A 111 -44.82 1.81 -3.80
C ASP A 111 -43.31 1.96 -3.55
N HIS A 112 -42.58 2.59 -4.48
CA HIS A 112 -41.17 2.95 -4.26
C HIS A 112 -41.00 4.21 -3.39
N GLU A 113 -41.98 5.11 -3.33
CA GLU A 113 -41.97 6.28 -2.43
C GLU A 113 -42.54 5.96 -1.03
N GLU A 114 -43.48 5.02 -0.88
CA GLU A 114 -44.00 4.58 0.43
C GLU A 114 -43.14 3.48 1.07
N LYS A 115 -42.42 2.64 0.31
CA LYS A 115 -41.29 1.85 0.87
C LYS A 115 -40.10 2.71 1.30
N SER A 116 -40.08 4.00 0.95
CA SER A 116 -39.06 4.96 1.39
C SER A 116 -39.46 5.78 2.62
N ARG A 117 -40.63 5.51 3.24
CA ARG A 117 -41.17 6.33 4.36
C ARG A 117 -41.66 5.58 5.60
N SER A 118 -41.30 4.31 5.80
CA SER A 118 -41.54 3.61 7.08
C SER A 118 -40.29 2.86 7.59
N TRP A 119 -39.35 3.62 8.17
CA TRP A 119 -38.42 3.07 9.16
C TRP A 119 -38.22 4.07 10.29
N SER A 120 -39.23 4.19 11.16
CA SER A 120 -39.14 4.92 12.41
C SER A 120 -38.69 3.99 13.54
N THR A 121 -37.57 4.37 14.16
CA THR A 121 -37.12 4.02 15.53
C THR A 121 -37.16 2.54 15.92
N SER A 122 -36.17 1.82 15.41
CA SER A 122 -35.50 0.77 16.18
C SER A 122 -34.11 1.29 16.52
N THR A 123 -33.68 1.05 17.75
CA THR A 123 -32.36 1.36 18.31
C THR A 123 -31.23 1.27 17.28
N PRO A 124 -30.22 2.16 17.30
CA PRO A 124 -29.00 1.88 16.55
C PRO A 124 -28.45 0.58 17.12
N HIS A 125 -28.63 -0.53 16.40
CA HIS A 125 -27.57 -1.49 16.33
C HIS A 125 -26.41 -0.68 15.78
N GLY A 126 -25.55 -0.19 16.68
CA GLY A 126 -24.22 0.23 16.28
C GLY A 126 -23.70 -0.86 15.34
N PRO A 127 -22.94 -0.48 14.29
CA PRO A 127 -22.37 -1.47 13.39
C PRO A 127 -21.82 -2.60 14.26
N PRO A 128 -22.15 -3.87 13.98
CA PRO A 128 -21.65 -4.99 14.79
C PRO A 128 -20.17 -4.70 15.04
N PRO A 129 -19.70 -4.78 16.31
CA PRO A 129 -18.35 -4.33 16.65
C PRO A 129 -17.43 -4.90 15.58
N PRO A 130 -16.67 -4.06 14.85
CA PRO A 130 -16.06 -4.44 13.59
C PRO A 130 -15.46 -5.82 13.80
N ARG A 131 -16.08 -6.83 13.16
CA ARG A 131 -15.60 -8.21 13.27
C ARG A 131 -14.13 -8.09 12.98
N ARG A 132 -13.30 -8.51 13.94
CA ARG A 132 -11.86 -8.29 14.02
C ARG A 132 -11.19 -8.90 12.80
N GLN A 133 -11.35 -8.27 11.65
CA GLN A 133 -10.81 -8.72 10.38
C GLN A 133 -9.35 -8.29 10.47
N MET A 134 -8.52 -9.29 10.77
CA MET A 134 -7.08 -9.09 10.72
C MET A 134 -6.74 -8.52 9.35
N SER A 135 -5.91 -7.48 9.32
CA SER A 135 -5.39 -6.99 8.04
C SER A 135 -4.72 -8.14 7.29
N LEU A 136 -4.80 -8.12 5.95
CA LEU A 136 -4.22 -9.18 5.13
C LEU A 136 -2.71 -9.33 5.39
N ARG A 137 -2.02 -8.20 5.62
CA ARG A 137 -0.64 -8.18 6.12
C ARG A 137 -0.45 -8.98 7.42
N SER A 138 -1.35 -8.80 8.39
CA SER A 138 -1.34 -9.56 9.66
C SER A 138 -1.65 -11.03 9.47
N LYS A 139 -2.51 -11.37 8.49
CA LYS A 139 -2.82 -12.74 8.11
C LYS A 139 -1.58 -13.41 7.51
N LEU A 140 -0.86 -12.75 6.61
CA LEU A 140 0.38 -13.27 6.02
C LEU A 140 1.48 -13.45 7.08
N ALA A 141 1.67 -12.45 7.96
CA ALA A 141 2.54 -12.56 9.14
C ALA A 141 2.09 -13.65 10.13
N GLY A 142 0.98 -14.33 9.89
CA GLY A 142 0.56 -15.53 10.60
C GLY A 142 1.46 -16.73 10.33
N LEU A 143 2.19 -16.80 9.20
CA LEU A 143 3.05 -17.94 8.85
C LEU A 143 4.07 -18.31 9.95
N GLY A 144 4.65 -17.30 10.61
CA GLY A 144 5.56 -17.49 11.75
C GLY A 144 4.89 -17.80 13.08
N ARG A 145 3.57 -18.00 13.12
CA ARG A 145 2.81 -18.17 14.37
C ARG A 145 1.77 -19.27 14.34
N VAL A 146 1.10 -19.46 13.20
CA VAL A 146 0.06 -20.49 13.04
C VAL A 146 0.66 -21.74 12.41
N GLY A 147 0.06 -22.89 12.70
CA GLY A 147 0.36 -24.16 12.05
C GLY A 147 -0.20 -25.34 12.86
N PRO A 148 0.19 -26.58 12.55
CA PRO A 148 -0.36 -27.76 13.22
C PRO A 148 -0.01 -27.77 14.71
N ARG A 149 -0.88 -28.40 15.52
CA ARG A 149 -0.54 -28.69 16.92
C ARG A 149 0.29 -29.96 16.98
N GLY A 150 1.40 -29.92 17.69
CA GLY A 150 2.19 -31.10 18.03
C GLY A 150 1.46 -32.00 19.03
N GLU A 151 2.02 -33.18 19.28
CA GLU A 151 1.52 -34.14 20.27
C GLU A 151 1.51 -33.56 21.69
N ASP A 152 2.41 -32.62 21.98
CA ASP A 152 2.51 -31.83 23.20
C ASP A 152 1.44 -30.73 23.32
N GLY A 153 0.56 -30.59 22.31
CA GLY A 153 -0.44 -29.53 22.21
C GLY A 153 0.14 -28.17 21.80
N ALA A 154 1.47 -28.04 21.65
CA ALA A 154 2.12 -26.81 21.25
C ALA A 154 1.88 -26.53 19.76
N MET A 155 1.65 -25.26 19.41
CA MET A 155 1.49 -24.86 18.01
C MET A 155 2.86 -24.79 17.34
N ARG A 156 3.02 -25.49 16.21
CA ARG A 156 4.22 -25.44 15.36
C ARG A 156 3.98 -24.44 14.24
N PRO A 157 4.72 -23.31 14.18
CA PRO A 157 4.61 -22.37 13.06
C PRO A 157 4.84 -23.06 11.72
N LEU A 158 4.09 -22.65 10.69
CA LEU A 158 4.28 -23.11 9.31
C LEU A 158 5.68 -22.73 8.80
N ASP A 159 6.09 -21.49 9.06
CA ASP A 159 7.41 -20.97 8.71
C ASP A 159 7.92 -20.09 9.85
N PRO A 160 8.63 -20.66 10.86
CA PRO A 160 9.11 -19.90 12.01
C PRO A 160 10.10 -18.79 11.64
N ASP A 161 10.69 -18.86 10.46
CA ASP A 161 11.66 -17.91 9.93
C ASP A 161 10.98 -16.80 9.09
N PHE A 162 9.65 -16.85 8.92
CA PHE A 162 8.92 -15.85 8.15
C PHE A 162 8.97 -14.47 8.83
N SER A 163 9.58 -13.50 8.14
CA SER A 163 9.50 -12.08 8.46
C SER A 163 8.69 -11.34 7.39
N ILE A 164 7.65 -10.63 7.83
CA ILE A 164 6.85 -9.79 6.92
C ILE A 164 7.67 -8.64 6.34
N ILE A 165 8.68 -8.16 7.08
CA ILE A 165 9.58 -7.08 6.64
C ILE A 165 10.50 -7.58 5.53
N LEU A 166 11.09 -8.77 5.70
CA LEU A 166 11.93 -9.37 4.66
C LEU A 166 11.13 -9.76 3.43
N PHE A 167 9.91 -10.29 3.59
CA PHE A 167 9.02 -10.56 2.47
C PHE A 167 8.75 -9.28 1.66
N GLU A 168 8.36 -8.19 2.32
CA GLU A 168 8.09 -6.90 1.68
C GLU A 168 9.31 -6.32 0.95
N ASP A 169 10.50 -6.45 1.54
CA ASP A 169 11.77 -6.07 0.91
C ASP A 169 12.10 -6.93 -0.31
N PHE A 170 11.87 -8.25 -0.23
CA PHE A 170 12.07 -9.18 -1.33
C PHE A 170 11.15 -8.87 -2.51
N VAL A 171 9.85 -8.73 -2.28
CA VAL A 171 8.91 -8.51 -3.38
C VAL A 171 9.13 -7.14 -4.02
N SER A 172 9.44 -6.09 -3.23
CA SER A 172 9.81 -4.78 -3.80
C SER A 172 11.07 -4.86 -4.68
N SER A 173 12.08 -5.62 -4.23
CA SER A 173 13.31 -5.82 -5.00
C SER A 173 13.08 -6.67 -6.25
N LEU A 174 12.20 -7.67 -6.17
CA LEU A 174 11.81 -8.52 -7.29
C LEU A 174 11.07 -7.69 -8.34
N PHE A 175 10.11 -6.87 -7.92
CA PHE A 175 9.37 -5.96 -8.81
C PHE A 175 10.32 -5.08 -9.64
N ALA A 176 11.29 -4.44 -8.97
CA ALA A 176 12.28 -3.61 -9.64
C ALA A 176 13.12 -4.40 -10.65
N LYS A 177 13.69 -5.54 -10.23
CA LYS A 177 14.52 -6.39 -11.10
C LYS A 177 13.77 -6.96 -12.30
N VAL A 178 12.52 -7.35 -12.11
CA VAL A 178 11.68 -7.89 -13.18
C VAL A 178 11.39 -6.82 -14.23
N HIS A 179 11.03 -5.60 -13.82
CA HIS A 179 10.83 -4.52 -14.78
C HIS A 179 12.14 -4.10 -15.45
N GLU A 180 13.27 -4.02 -14.74
CA GLU A 180 14.60 -3.80 -15.34
C GLU A 180 14.98 -4.89 -16.36
N ALA A 181 14.66 -6.15 -16.07
CA ALA A 181 14.91 -7.29 -16.96
C ALA A 181 13.95 -7.33 -18.15
N ARG A 182 12.72 -6.81 -18.02
CA ARG A 182 11.82 -6.57 -19.16
C ARG A 182 12.47 -5.62 -20.18
N GLY A 183 13.30 -4.69 -19.71
CA GLY A 183 14.22 -3.94 -20.57
C GLY A 183 15.21 -4.86 -21.29
N GLY A 184 15.08 -4.91 -22.62
CA GLY A 184 15.92 -5.74 -23.48
C GLY A 184 15.56 -7.22 -23.50
N ASP A 185 14.32 -7.57 -23.10
CA ASP A 185 13.76 -8.92 -23.19
C ASP A 185 14.52 -10.00 -22.40
N ARG A 186 15.00 -9.66 -21.21
CA ARG A 186 15.83 -10.52 -20.34
C ARG A 186 15.04 -11.14 -19.18
N LEU A 187 13.72 -11.25 -19.30
CA LEU A 187 12.85 -11.82 -18.25
C LEU A 187 13.15 -13.30 -17.97
N ASP A 188 13.69 -14.02 -18.97
CA ASP A 188 14.20 -15.38 -18.86
C ASP A 188 15.29 -15.53 -17.79
N THR A 189 16.10 -14.48 -17.56
CA THR A 189 17.12 -14.48 -16.49
C THR A 189 16.53 -14.53 -15.08
N LEU A 190 15.23 -14.30 -14.92
CA LEU A 190 14.50 -14.34 -13.64
C LEU A 190 13.51 -15.51 -13.57
N SER A 191 13.62 -16.48 -14.48
CA SER A 191 12.68 -17.57 -14.61
C SER A 191 12.60 -18.52 -13.41
N ALA A 192 13.56 -18.46 -12.48
CA ALA A 192 13.45 -19.15 -11.19
C ALA A 192 12.35 -18.57 -10.28
N TYR A 193 11.95 -17.32 -10.52
CA TYR A 193 11.01 -16.56 -9.70
C TYR A 193 9.74 -16.16 -10.47
N LEU A 194 9.65 -16.48 -11.76
CA LEU A 194 8.51 -16.17 -12.63
C LEU A 194 7.94 -17.44 -13.26
N SER A 195 6.62 -17.54 -13.34
CA SER A 195 5.94 -18.51 -14.19
C SER A 195 5.95 -18.06 -15.66
N ASP A 196 5.69 -18.98 -16.58
CA ASP A 196 5.48 -18.65 -18.00
C ASP A 196 4.31 -17.67 -18.20
N GLU A 197 3.24 -17.81 -17.42
CA GLU A 197 2.09 -16.89 -17.45
C GLU A 197 2.50 -15.47 -17.05
N ALA A 198 3.28 -15.33 -15.96
CA ALA A 198 3.77 -14.03 -15.52
C ALA A 198 4.70 -13.40 -16.55
N ILE A 199 5.61 -14.18 -17.15
CA ILE A 199 6.50 -13.72 -18.23
C ILE A 199 5.67 -13.22 -19.42
N GLY A 200 4.67 -13.99 -19.86
CA GLY A 200 3.78 -13.59 -20.95
C GLY A 200 3.03 -12.29 -20.67
N SER A 201 2.47 -12.13 -19.47
CA SER A 201 1.81 -10.88 -19.06
C SER A 201 2.76 -9.69 -19.03
N LEU A 202 4.00 -9.88 -18.57
CA LEU A 202 5.02 -8.82 -18.55
C LEU A 202 5.45 -8.41 -19.95
N GLN A 203 5.67 -9.38 -20.85
CA GLN A 203 6.00 -9.12 -22.26
C GLN A 203 4.87 -8.38 -22.99
N ALA A 204 3.61 -8.67 -22.65
CA ALA A 204 2.45 -7.99 -23.23
C ALA A 204 2.39 -6.48 -22.91
N LEU A 205 3.13 -6.00 -21.90
CA LEU A 205 3.25 -4.56 -21.63
C LEU A 205 4.09 -3.82 -22.68
N GLY A 206 4.91 -4.56 -23.43
CA GLY A 206 5.82 -4.06 -24.46
C GLY A 206 7.27 -4.44 -24.20
N HIS A 207 8.08 -4.24 -25.24
CA HIS A 207 9.49 -4.65 -25.33
C HIS A 207 10.43 -3.43 -25.39
N PRO A 208 10.54 -2.63 -24.31
CA PRO A 208 11.44 -1.50 -24.31
C PRO A 208 12.90 -1.98 -24.34
N THR A 209 13.78 -1.18 -24.94
CA THR A 209 15.22 -1.50 -24.96
C THR A 209 15.82 -1.46 -23.55
N GLU A 210 15.29 -0.58 -22.69
CA GLU A 210 15.69 -0.46 -21.30
C GLU A 210 14.47 -0.05 -20.46
N VAL A 211 14.40 -0.56 -19.23
CA VAL A 211 13.54 0.00 -18.18
C VAL A 211 14.45 0.39 -17.03
N LYS A 212 14.31 1.62 -16.58
CA LYS A 212 15.15 2.19 -15.52
C LYS A 212 14.33 2.97 -14.52
N ALA A 213 14.99 3.29 -13.41
CA ALA A 213 14.43 4.18 -12.39
C ALA A 213 13.09 3.64 -11.83
N VAL A 214 13.04 2.32 -11.58
CA VAL A 214 11.87 1.62 -11.06
C VAL A 214 11.73 1.90 -9.57
N VAL A 215 10.58 2.43 -9.17
CA VAL A 215 10.30 2.81 -7.79
C VAL A 215 8.92 2.36 -7.37
N VAL A 216 8.86 1.54 -6.32
CA VAL A 216 7.63 1.19 -5.64
C VAL A 216 7.26 2.31 -4.67
N GLY A 217 6.14 2.97 -4.92
CA GLY A 217 5.58 4.04 -4.09
C GLY A 217 4.66 3.53 -2.99
N ALA A 218 3.84 2.52 -3.31
CA ALA A 218 2.97 1.85 -2.35
C ALA A 218 2.92 0.34 -2.63
N MET A 219 2.74 -0.43 -1.57
CA MET A 219 2.56 -1.88 -1.62
C MET A 219 1.49 -2.29 -0.60
N THR A 220 0.38 -2.79 -1.10
CA THR A 220 -0.77 -3.27 -0.32
C THR A 220 -1.09 -4.72 -0.66
N TYR A 221 -1.94 -5.35 0.14
CA TYR A 221 -2.33 -6.75 -0.07
C TYR A 221 -3.79 -6.78 -0.49
N ASP A 222 -4.08 -7.42 -1.62
CA ASP A 222 -5.45 -7.60 -2.12
C ASP A 222 -6.02 -8.94 -1.63
N GLN A 223 -5.17 -9.97 -1.60
CA GLN A 223 -5.57 -11.31 -1.17
C GLN A 223 -4.43 -12.03 -0.46
N VAL A 224 -4.77 -12.75 0.61
CA VAL A 224 -3.87 -13.70 1.29
C VAL A 224 -4.66 -14.96 1.59
N SER A 225 -4.23 -16.09 1.05
CA SER A 225 -4.84 -17.41 1.26
C SER A 225 -3.79 -18.43 1.68
N GLY A 226 -4.23 -19.59 2.17
CA GLY A 226 -3.31 -20.69 2.51
C GLY A 226 -2.50 -20.57 3.80
N VAL A 227 -2.68 -19.50 4.59
CA VAL A 227 -2.08 -19.39 5.94
C VAL A 227 -2.85 -20.23 6.96
N ALA A 228 -2.80 -21.55 6.79
CA ALA A 228 -3.46 -22.54 7.65
C ALA A 228 -2.75 -23.89 7.54
N ALA A 229 -2.76 -24.67 8.63
CA ALA A 229 -2.05 -25.95 8.72
C ALA A 229 -2.42 -26.98 7.65
N SER A 230 -3.66 -26.94 7.15
CA SER A 230 -4.17 -27.88 6.15
C SER A 230 -3.91 -27.44 4.71
N SER A 231 -3.37 -26.25 4.48
CA SER A 231 -3.19 -25.74 3.13
C SER A 231 -1.83 -26.15 2.57
N PRO A 232 -1.77 -26.78 1.39
CA PRO A 232 -0.51 -27.20 0.78
C PRO A 232 0.30 -26.01 0.25
N ARG A 233 -0.37 -24.90 -0.07
CA ARG A 233 0.24 -23.69 -0.64
C ARG A 233 -0.25 -22.44 0.02
N VAL A 234 0.62 -21.43 0.03
CA VAL A 234 0.30 -20.05 0.40
C VAL A 234 0.28 -19.23 -0.87
N SER A 235 -0.76 -18.43 -1.05
CA SER A 235 -0.92 -17.54 -2.20
C SER A 235 -1.23 -16.12 -1.72
N VAL A 236 -0.53 -15.14 -2.28
CA VAL A 236 -0.57 -13.73 -1.89
C VAL A 236 -0.66 -12.87 -3.14
N THR A 237 -1.71 -12.06 -3.26
CA THR A 237 -1.80 -11.02 -4.28
C THR A 237 -1.41 -9.69 -3.67
N VAL A 238 -0.33 -9.12 -4.20
CA VAL A 238 0.23 -7.83 -3.81
C VAL A 238 -0.13 -6.80 -4.86
N HIS A 239 -0.66 -5.67 -4.43
CA HIS A 239 -0.95 -4.52 -5.28
C HIS A 239 0.18 -3.49 -5.15
N PHE A 240 0.79 -3.16 -6.26
CA PHE A 240 1.83 -2.15 -6.39
C PHE A 240 1.26 -0.86 -6.96
N GLU A 241 1.69 0.26 -6.41
CA GLU A 241 1.69 1.54 -7.12
C GLU A 241 3.14 1.98 -7.31
N ALA A 242 3.56 2.19 -8.55
CA ALA A 242 4.97 2.39 -8.88
C ALA A 242 5.16 3.40 -10.02
N ASN A 243 6.39 3.90 -10.14
CA ASN A 243 6.86 4.59 -11.33
C ASN A 243 8.04 3.84 -11.94
N TYR A 244 8.16 3.87 -13.26
CA TYR A 244 9.37 3.50 -13.97
C TYR A 244 9.50 4.29 -15.26
N THR A 245 10.69 4.30 -15.85
CA THR A 245 10.94 4.92 -17.15
C THR A 245 11.33 3.85 -18.16
N GLU A 246 10.60 3.80 -19.26
CA GLU A 246 10.92 2.96 -20.42
C GLU A 246 11.70 3.77 -21.46
N VAL A 247 12.67 3.12 -22.09
CA VAL A 247 13.46 3.69 -23.18
C VAL A 247 13.18 2.90 -24.45
N SER A 248 12.73 3.59 -25.49
CA SER A 248 12.48 3.01 -26.82
C SER A 248 12.78 4.08 -27.88
N GLY A 249 14.05 4.46 -27.99
CA GLY A 249 14.51 5.63 -28.76
C GLY A 249 14.26 6.97 -28.06
N THR A 250 13.18 7.09 -27.29
CA THR A 250 12.89 8.18 -26.36
C THR A 250 12.63 7.65 -24.95
N GLU A 251 12.85 8.48 -23.93
CA GLU A 251 12.49 8.16 -22.55
C GLU A 251 11.03 8.51 -22.28
N GLN A 252 10.26 7.56 -21.73
CA GLN A 252 8.88 7.75 -21.30
C GLN A 252 8.72 7.24 -19.87
N SER A 253 8.38 8.15 -18.96
CA SER A 253 8.00 7.79 -17.59
C SER A 253 6.55 7.31 -17.54
N TRP A 254 6.33 6.31 -16.71
CA TRP A 254 5.04 5.67 -16.49
C TRP A 254 4.74 5.64 -15.01
N TYR A 255 3.51 6.02 -14.67
CA TYR A 255 2.86 5.59 -13.45
C TYR A 255 2.12 4.29 -13.72
N VAL A 256 2.23 3.32 -12.80
CA VAL A 256 1.53 2.03 -12.89
C VAL A 256 0.89 1.61 -11.60
N ALA A 257 -0.27 0.96 -11.74
CA ALA A 257 -0.83 0.09 -10.71
C ALA A 257 -0.87 -1.35 -11.24
N GLU A 258 -0.28 -2.28 -10.50
CA GLU A 258 -0.15 -3.68 -10.91
C GLU A 258 -0.50 -4.61 -9.75
N ALA A 259 -1.21 -5.71 -10.03
CA ALA A 259 -1.48 -6.77 -9.06
C ALA A 259 -0.66 -8.02 -9.42
N TRP A 260 0.19 -8.46 -8.50
CA TRP A 260 1.08 -9.60 -8.66
C TRP A 260 0.68 -10.70 -7.68
N THR A 261 0.44 -11.91 -8.18
CA THR A 261 0.17 -13.07 -7.33
C THR A 261 1.45 -13.87 -7.17
N LEU A 262 1.85 -14.09 -5.92
CA LEU A 262 2.97 -14.92 -5.53
C LEU A 262 2.49 -16.17 -4.81
N GLU A 263 3.09 -17.30 -5.13
CA GLU A 263 2.80 -18.58 -4.49
C GLU A 263 4.05 -19.29 -4.01
N ARG A 264 3.90 -20.05 -2.94
CA ARG A 264 4.88 -21.04 -2.48
C ARG A 264 4.19 -22.21 -1.77
N ASP A 265 4.90 -23.33 -1.66
CA ASP A 265 4.48 -24.42 -0.81
C ASP A 265 4.57 -24.00 0.67
N THR A 266 3.58 -24.40 1.46
CA THR A 266 3.46 -23.97 2.87
C THR A 266 4.60 -24.45 3.76
N ALA A 267 5.28 -25.53 3.37
CA ALA A 267 6.40 -26.12 4.09
C ALA A 267 7.75 -25.41 3.86
N VAL A 268 7.81 -24.48 2.90
CA VAL A 268 9.04 -23.75 2.57
C VAL A 268 9.39 -22.76 3.67
N ARG A 269 10.66 -22.78 4.08
CA ARG A 269 11.20 -21.81 5.04
C ARG A 269 11.66 -20.55 4.34
N SER A 270 11.42 -19.41 4.97
CA SER A 270 11.89 -18.12 4.45
C SER A 270 13.41 -18.00 4.52
N ARG A 271 13.98 -17.27 3.56
CA ARG A 271 15.40 -16.90 3.56
C ARG A 271 15.74 -15.95 4.72
N PRO A 272 16.96 -16.03 5.27
CA PRO A 272 17.44 -15.10 6.28
C PRO A 272 17.74 -13.70 5.67
N PRO A 273 17.91 -12.65 6.49
CA PRO A 273 18.10 -11.27 6.04
C PRO A 273 19.21 -11.06 4.99
N GLU A 274 20.34 -11.76 5.13
CA GLU A 274 21.50 -11.65 4.25
C GLU A 274 21.26 -12.22 2.85
N GLU A 275 20.28 -13.11 2.68
CA GLU A 275 19.99 -13.76 1.40
C GLU A 275 18.76 -13.20 0.69
N VAL A 276 17.91 -12.43 1.37
CA VAL A 276 16.58 -12.09 0.85
C VAL A 276 16.61 -11.28 -0.45
N ARG A 277 17.67 -10.48 -0.66
CA ARG A 277 17.87 -9.64 -1.86
C ARG A 277 18.85 -10.24 -2.87
N VAL A 278 19.42 -11.40 -2.56
CA VAL A 278 20.33 -12.11 -3.46
C VAL A 278 19.49 -13.06 -4.31
N PHE A 279 19.22 -12.65 -5.54
CA PHE A 279 18.48 -13.45 -6.50
C PHE A 279 19.43 -14.48 -7.11
N LYS A 280 19.28 -15.72 -6.64
CA LYS A 280 20.07 -16.91 -6.99
C LYS A 280 19.09 -18.07 -7.17
N CYS A 281 19.56 -19.23 -7.62
CA CYS A 281 18.75 -20.43 -7.63
C CYS A 281 18.19 -20.68 -6.20
N PRO A 282 16.86 -20.74 -6.00
CA PRO A 282 16.28 -20.85 -4.66
C PRO A 282 16.51 -22.24 -4.03
N ASN A 283 16.87 -23.25 -4.82
CA ASN A 283 17.18 -24.59 -4.33
C ASN A 283 18.65 -24.74 -3.89
N CYS A 284 19.62 -24.41 -4.76
CA CYS A 284 21.04 -24.68 -4.50
C CYS A 284 21.94 -23.45 -4.35
N GLY A 285 21.41 -22.24 -4.58
CA GLY A 285 22.16 -21.00 -4.46
C GLY A 285 23.09 -20.66 -5.62
N ALA A 286 23.10 -21.42 -6.71
CA ALA A 286 23.84 -21.08 -7.92
C ALA A 286 23.39 -19.72 -8.51
N PRO A 287 24.26 -18.98 -9.22
CA PRO A 287 23.86 -17.78 -9.95
C PRO A 287 22.68 -18.01 -10.91
N LEU A 288 21.87 -16.97 -11.16
CA LEU A 288 20.64 -17.12 -11.96
C LEU A 288 20.87 -17.35 -13.46
N ASP A 289 22.01 -16.91 -14.01
CA ASP A 289 22.41 -17.22 -15.38
C ASP A 289 22.56 -18.73 -15.64
N ALA A 290 22.65 -19.52 -14.57
CA ALA A 290 22.67 -20.97 -14.62
C ALA A 290 21.28 -21.62 -14.73
N VAL A 291 20.19 -20.84 -14.66
CA VAL A 291 18.81 -21.31 -14.83
C VAL A 291 18.37 -21.05 -16.27
N GLN A 292 17.99 -22.11 -16.99
CA GLN A 292 17.53 -22.03 -18.38
C GLN A 292 16.11 -22.59 -18.49
N GLY A 293 15.18 -21.84 -19.07
CA GLY A 293 13.76 -22.14 -18.96
C GLY A 293 13.38 -22.05 -17.49
N HIS A 294 13.23 -23.18 -16.79
CA HIS A 294 13.11 -23.20 -15.33
C HIS A 294 14.05 -24.20 -14.65
N LEU A 295 14.94 -24.83 -15.42
CA LEU A 295 15.86 -25.86 -14.95
C LEU A 295 17.19 -25.23 -14.56
N CYS A 296 17.61 -25.43 -13.31
CA CYS A 296 18.95 -25.03 -12.87
C CYS A 296 19.97 -26.08 -13.32
N SER A 297 21.01 -25.67 -14.06
CA SER A 297 22.07 -26.55 -14.55
C SER A 297 22.97 -27.13 -13.43
N TYR A 298 23.03 -26.50 -12.25
CA TYR A 298 23.86 -26.98 -11.13
C TYR A 298 23.19 -28.06 -10.30
N CYS A 299 21.91 -27.89 -9.95
CA CYS A 299 21.17 -28.87 -9.14
C CYS A 299 20.19 -29.73 -9.97
N ASN A 300 20.14 -29.51 -11.29
CA ASN A 300 19.29 -30.24 -12.24
C ASN A 300 17.82 -30.33 -11.80
N THR A 301 17.29 -29.23 -11.26
CA THR A 301 15.94 -29.16 -10.69
C THR A 301 15.15 -28.03 -11.34
N VAL A 302 13.86 -28.24 -11.56
CA VAL A 302 12.92 -27.18 -11.95
C VAL A 302 12.61 -26.33 -10.71
N VAL A 303 13.02 -25.06 -10.73
CA VAL A 303 13.10 -24.23 -9.51
C VAL A 303 11.96 -23.22 -9.33
N ASN A 304 11.11 -23.03 -10.33
CA ASN A 304 9.98 -22.09 -10.28
C ASN A 304 8.66 -22.72 -9.79
N THR A 305 8.73 -23.83 -9.07
CA THR A 305 7.54 -24.60 -8.66
C THR A 305 6.82 -24.00 -7.46
N GLY A 306 7.44 -23.07 -6.74
CA GLY A 306 7.00 -22.62 -5.41
C GLY A 306 7.52 -23.52 -4.27
N GLY A 307 8.22 -24.61 -4.57
CA GLY A 307 8.74 -25.56 -3.59
C GLY A 307 10.06 -25.14 -2.91
N PHE A 308 10.65 -24.02 -3.31
CA PHE A 308 11.94 -23.53 -2.79
C PHE A 308 11.88 -22.08 -2.31
N ASP A 309 11.04 -21.26 -2.94
CA ASP A 309 10.77 -19.88 -2.53
C ASP A 309 9.47 -19.40 -3.21
N TRP A 310 9.10 -18.15 -2.97
CA TRP A 310 8.01 -17.46 -3.65
C TRP A 310 8.25 -17.33 -5.16
N VAL A 311 7.22 -17.65 -5.94
CA VAL A 311 7.20 -17.49 -7.40
C VAL A 311 6.03 -16.60 -7.77
N VAL A 312 6.27 -15.62 -8.65
CA VAL A 312 5.19 -14.83 -9.26
C VAL A 312 4.48 -15.71 -10.28
N THR A 313 3.26 -16.13 -9.96
CA THR A 313 2.46 -17.01 -10.81
C THR A 313 1.61 -16.22 -11.80
N SER A 314 1.22 -15.00 -11.45
CA SER A 314 0.50 -14.09 -12.36
C SER A 314 0.81 -12.63 -12.07
N MET A 315 0.70 -11.80 -13.11
CA MET A 315 0.75 -10.34 -13.04
C MET A 315 -0.38 -9.77 -13.88
N ALA A 316 -1.09 -8.79 -13.32
CA ALA A 316 -2.10 -7.99 -14.01
C ALA A 316 -1.76 -6.50 -13.94
N SER A 317 -1.71 -5.83 -15.10
CA SER A 317 -1.66 -4.37 -15.16
C SER A 317 -3.07 -3.82 -14.99
N LEU A 318 -3.31 -3.08 -13.90
CA LEU A 318 -4.59 -2.50 -13.57
C LEU A 318 -4.71 -1.07 -14.12
N GLU A 319 -3.61 -0.32 -14.02
CA GLU A 319 -3.49 1.04 -14.51
C GLU A 319 -2.09 1.26 -15.07
N ARG A 320 -1.99 1.99 -16.18
CA ARG A 320 -0.72 2.41 -16.76
C ARG A 320 -0.91 3.73 -17.48
N GLU A 321 -0.32 4.78 -16.92
CA GLU A 321 -0.49 6.15 -17.39
C GLU A 321 0.86 6.76 -17.76
N ARG A 322 0.92 7.43 -18.92
CA ARG A 322 2.08 8.24 -19.31
C ARG A 322 2.16 9.46 -18.39
N ARG A 323 2.91 9.31 -17.31
CA ARG A 323 3.02 10.31 -16.26
C ARG A 323 4.47 10.41 -15.81
N GLY A 324 5.02 11.62 -15.91
CA GLY A 324 6.32 11.95 -15.36
C GLY A 324 6.29 12.07 -13.83
N PRO A 325 7.47 12.15 -13.19
CA PRO A 325 7.55 12.48 -11.77
C PRO A 325 6.85 13.82 -11.51
N GLN A 326 5.90 13.84 -10.58
CA GLN A 326 5.16 15.05 -10.20
C GLN A 326 5.97 15.85 -9.18
N LEU A 327 6.80 16.76 -9.68
CA LEU A 327 7.78 17.52 -8.89
C LEU A 327 7.29 18.91 -8.47
N THR A 328 6.13 19.36 -8.96
CA THR A 328 5.59 20.70 -8.69
C THR A 328 4.12 20.70 -8.32
N GLY A 329 3.55 19.52 -7.99
CA GLY A 329 2.14 19.40 -7.62
C GLY A 329 1.84 20.20 -6.35
N THR A 330 0.60 20.68 -6.19
CA THR A 330 0.18 21.47 -5.01
C THR A 330 -0.93 20.81 -4.21
N THR A 331 -1.27 19.55 -4.50
CA THR A 331 -2.46 18.93 -3.89
C THR A 331 -2.13 18.44 -2.49
N GLU A 332 -2.96 18.87 -1.55
CA GLU A 332 -2.92 18.47 -0.15
C GLU A 332 -3.45 17.04 0.02
N GLU A 333 -2.82 16.22 0.86
CA GLU A 333 -3.29 14.87 1.16
C GLU A 333 -4.63 14.94 1.87
N GLN A 334 -5.59 14.13 1.41
CA GLN A 334 -6.92 14.07 2.02
C GLN A 334 -6.88 13.25 3.32
N GLY A 335 -5.89 12.36 3.42
CA GLY A 335 -5.73 11.39 4.49
C GLY A 335 -5.39 11.97 5.86
N THR A 336 -4.90 13.21 5.92
CA THR A 336 -4.47 13.87 7.16
C THR A 336 -5.54 13.86 8.25
N GLU A 337 -6.80 14.05 7.83
CA GLU A 337 -7.97 14.11 8.72
C GLU A 337 -8.62 12.73 8.95
N LEU A 338 -8.14 11.68 8.28
CA LEU A 338 -8.70 10.33 8.47
C LEU A 338 -8.45 9.84 9.90
N PRO A 339 -9.35 8.98 10.44
CA PRO A 339 -9.11 8.33 11.73
C PRO A 339 -7.82 7.52 11.71
N THR A 340 -7.09 7.51 12.83
CA THR A 340 -5.89 6.70 12.95
C THR A 340 -6.26 5.22 12.98
N VAL A 341 -5.93 4.48 11.93
CA VAL A 341 -5.96 3.01 11.94
C VAL A 341 -4.92 2.53 12.95
N ARG A 342 -5.35 1.77 13.96
CA ARG A 342 -4.52 1.32 15.08
C ARG A 342 -4.71 -0.18 15.34
N ASP A 343 -3.62 -0.92 15.54
CA ASP A 343 -3.71 -2.26 16.13
C ASP A 343 -4.14 -2.12 17.60
N PRO A 344 -5.29 -2.68 18.01
CA PRO A 344 -5.76 -2.59 19.39
C PRO A 344 -4.78 -3.16 20.42
N ARG A 345 -3.86 -4.06 20.01
CA ARG A 345 -2.81 -4.64 20.87
C ARG A 345 -1.48 -3.89 20.82
N ALA A 346 -1.37 -2.78 20.08
CA ALA A 346 -0.11 -2.05 19.93
C ALA A 346 0.52 -1.67 21.28
N GLN A 347 -0.30 -1.22 22.24
CA GLN A 347 0.20 -0.85 23.57
C GLN A 347 0.68 -2.07 24.37
N GLU A 348 -0.06 -3.17 24.33
CA GLU A 348 0.32 -4.42 24.98
C GLU A 348 1.65 -4.95 24.42
N ALA A 349 1.78 -4.93 23.09
CA ALA A 349 2.97 -5.36 22.39
C ALA A 349 4.18 -4.44 22.67
N LEU A 350 3.98 -3.12 22.77
CA LEU A 350 5.03 -2.20 23.22
C LEU A 350 5.47 -2.52 24.65
N ASN A 351 4.52 -2.76 25.56
CA ASN A 351 4.84 -3.12 26.94
C ASN A 351 5.62 -4.44 27.01
N ALA A 352 5.30 -5.41 26.14
CA ALA A 352 6.06 -6.66 26.03
C ALA A 352 7.50 -6.43 25.55
N LEU A 353 7.70 -5.56 24.54
CA LEU A 353 9.02 -5.16 24.08
C LEU A 353 9.83 -4.49 25.21
N MET A 354 9.23 -3.55 25.94
CA MET A 354 9.87 -2.85 27.05
C MET A 354 10.23 -3.76 28.24
N ARG A 355 9.50 -4.86 28.45
CA ARG A 355 9.86 -5.86 29.47
C ARG A 355 11.11 -6.65 29.09
N GLU A 356 11.30 -6.93 27.81
CA GLU A 356 12.44 -7.70 27.30
C GLU A 356 13.71 -6.84 27.12
N ASP A 357 13.50 -5.57 26.76
CA ASP A 357 14.52 -4.53 26.65
C ASP A 357 14.11 -3.27 27.45
N PRO A 358 14.46 -3.18 28.75
CA PRO A 358 14.15 -2.02 29.58
C PRO A 358 14.76 -0.70 29.10
N ALA A 359 15.74 -0.73 28.19
CA ALA A 359 16.29 0.48 27.58
C ALA A 359 15.34 1.10 26.52
N VAL A 360 14.40 0.31 25.98
CA VAL A 360 13.34 0.83 25.12
C VAL A 360 12.33 1.60 25.95
N SER A 361 12.02 2.81 25.50
CA SER A 361 10.95 3.62 26.05
C SER A 361 10.20 4.35 24.93
N ALA A 362 8.92 4.65 25.16
CA ALA A 362 8.13 5.45 24.23
C ALA A 362 8.79 6.82 23.94
N ALA A 363 9.41 7.43 24.96
CA ALA A 363 10.15 8.67 24.81
C ALA A 363 11.44 8.51 23.98
N GLY A 364 12.16 7.40 24.13
CA GLY A 364 13.34 7.08 23.32
C GLY A 364 13.00 6.87 21.85
N LEU A 365 11.97 6.07 21.56
CA LEU A 365 11.46 5.85 20.20
C LEU A 365 11.01 7.16 19.55
N ARG A 366 10.30 8.01 20.30
CA ARG A 366 9.92 9.36 19.86
C ARG A 366 11.15 10.19 19.49
N ARG A 367 12.14 10.30 20.37
CA ARG A 367 13.36 11.09 20.10
C ARG A 367 14.12 10.57 18.89
N ARG A 368 14.16 9.25 18.69
CA ARG A 368 14.79 8.63 17.52
C ARG A 368 14.05 8.98 16.24
N LEU A 369 12.73 8.86 16.22
CA LEU A 369 11.92 9.24 15.06
C LEU A 369 12.06 10.75 14.75
N GLU A 370 11.98 11.61 15.77
CA GLU A 370 12.16 13.07 15.63
C GLU A 370 13.56 13.43 15.10
N PHE A 371 14.59 12.70 15.52
CA PHE A 371 15.95 12.85 14.98
C PHE A 371 16.01 12.47 13.51
N ILE A 372 15.54 11.27 13.13
CA ILE A 372 15.51 10.82 11.73
C ILE A 372 14.71 11.79 10.87
N PHE A 373 13.56 12.25 11.37
CA PHE A 373 12.72 13.24 10.69
C PHE A 373 13.52 14.50 10.35
N ARG A 374 14.17 15.16 11.32
CA ARG A 374 14.93 16.39 11.07
C ARG A 374 16.10 16.19 10.10
N GLU A 375 16.85 15.10 10.24
CA GLU A 375 17.94 14.76 9.33
C GLU A 375 17.41 14.58 7.90
N MET A 376 16.25 13.94 7.75
CA MET A 376 15.62 13.71 6.45
C MET A 376 15.16 15.00 5.78
N GLN A 377 14.51 15.91 6.52
CA GLN A 377 14.10 17.22 6.00
C GLN A 377 15.31 18.03 5.49
N THR A 378 16.41 18.00 6.26
CA THR A 378 17.66 18.70 5.92
C THR A 378 18.31 18.09 4.67
N ALA A 379 18.51 16.78 4.66
CA ALA A 379 19.14 16.06 3.55
C ALA A 379 18.33 16.19 2.26
N TRP A 380 17.00 16.16 2.36
CA TRP A 380 16.11 16.34 1.23
C TRP A 380 16.19 17.73 0.63
N SER A 381 16.02 18.76 1.47
CA SER A 381 16.06 20.17 1.02
C SER A 381 17.41 20.53 0.39
N ASN A 382 18.51 19.95 0.88
CA ASN A 382 19.85 20.17 0.30
C ASN A 382 20.15 19.24 -0.89
N ARG A 383 19.29 18.26 -1.17
CA ARG A 383 19.56 17.15 -2.09
C ARG A 383 20.86 16.41 -1.73
N GLU A 384 21.16 16.22 -0.45
CA GLU A 384 22.35 15.52 0.09
C GLU A 384 21.94 14.17 0.71
N TRP A 385 21.26 13.34 -0.07
CA TRP A 385 20.60 12.14 0.43
C TRP A 385 21.55 11.07 1.01
N GLN A 386 22.81 11.04 0.58
CA GLN A 386 23.81 10.08 1.05
C GLN A 386 23.96 10.09 2.57
N GLY A 387 23.79 11.25 3.23
CA GLY A 387 23.85 11.38 4.69
C GLY A 387 22.75 10.60 5.43
N MET A 388 21.64 10.25 4.75
CA MET A 388 20.54 9.47 5.33
C MET A 388 20.80 7.97 5.36
N ARG A 389 21.82 7.48 4.64
CA ARG A 389 22.09 6.05 4.49
C ARG A 389 22.14 5.27 5.83
N PRO A 390 22.67 5.81 6.95
CA PRO A 390 22.71 5.07 8.21
C PRO A 390 21.37 4.91 8.91
N PHE A 391 20.37 5.70 8.52
CA PHE A 391 19.12 5.81 9.26
C PHE A 391 17.95 5.12 8.56
N LEU A 392 18.14 4.70 7.31
CA LEU A 392 17.09 4.15 6.46
C LEU A 392 17.43 2.71 6.06
N SER A 393 16.39 1.89 5.93
CA SER A 393 16.51 0.61 5.24
C SER A 393 16.95 0.82 3.79
N ASP A 394 17.55 -0.21 3.21
CA ASP A 394 18.06 -0.16 1.84
C ASP A 394 16.94 0.16 0.84
N ASN A 395 15.73 -0.39 1.04
CA ASN A 395 14.59 -0.15 0.14
C ASN A 395 14.14 1.32 0.20
N LEU A 396 13.86 1.83 1.42
CA LEU A 396 13.42 3.21 1.60
C LEU A 396 14.47 4.23 1.10
N PHE A 397 15.76 3.95 1.32
CA PHE A 397 16.82 4.80 0.83
C PHE A 397 16.79 4.92 -0.70
N GLN A 398 16.65 3.81 -1.44
CA GLN A 398 16.62 3.81 -2.90
C GLN A 398 15.37 4.49 -3.46
N THR A 399 14.19 4.20 -2.90
CA THR A 399 12.92 4.85 -3.26
C THR A 399 13.03 6.38 -3.19
N GLN A 400 13.61 6.91 -2.12
CA GLN A 400 13.75 8.36 -1.95
C GLN A 400 14.89 8.96 -2.79
N LEU A 401 15.97 8.20 -3.01
CA LEU A 401 17.09 8.63 -3.87
C LEU A 401 16.63 8.89 -5.32
N TYR A 402 15.68 8.09 -5.82
CA TYR A 402 15.07 8.33 -7.13
C TYR A 402 14.45 9.73 -7.22
N TRP A 403 13.61 10.12 -6.25
CA TRP A 403 12.97 11.42 -6.26
C TRP A 403 13.98 12.57 -6.19
N ILE A 404 15.01 12.43 -5.36
CA ILE A 404 16.12 13.39 -5.30
C ILE A 404 16.80 13.53 -6.67
N ASN A 405 17.03 12.41 -7.37
CA ASN A 405 17.62 12.44 -8.71
C ASN A 405 16.66 13.03 -9.75
N ALA A 406 15.36 12.77 -9.65
CA ALA A 406 14.34 13.38 -10.52
C ALA A 406 14.32 14.91 -10.36
N TYR A 407 14.36 15.41 -9.12
CA TYR A 407 14.52 16.84 -8.82
C TYR A 407 15.79 17.42 -9.45
N ARG A 408 16.94 16.75 -9.27
CA ARG A 408 18.21 17.19 -9.87
C ARG A 408 18.14 17.26 -11.40
N GLN A 409 17.60 16.23 -12.04
CA GLN A 409 17.48 16.18 -13.50
C GLN A 409 16.55 17.26 -14.05
N ALA A 410 15.49 17.59 -13.30
CA ALA A 410 14.56 18.67 -13.66
C ALA A 410 15.12 20.08 -13.38
N GLY A 411 16.30 20.21 -12.75
CA GLY A 411 16.80 21.50 -12.28
C GLY A 411 15.90 22.12 -11.20
N LEU A 412 15.28 21.26 -10.39
CA LEU A 412 14.34 21.62 -9.34
C LEU A 412 14.85 21.16 -7.96
N ARG A 413 14.39 21.83 -6.92
CA ARG A 413 14.70 21.50 -5.53
C ARG A 413 13.48 21.73 -4.66
N ASN A 414 12.94 20.65 -4.10
CA ASN A 414 11.88 20.73 -3.10
C ASN A 414 12.48 21.09 -1.73
N ILE A 415 11.89 22.09 -1.09
CA ILE A 415 12.34 22.68 0.16
C ILE A 415 11.25 22.50 1.21
N THR A 416 11.66 21.98 2.36
CA THR A 416 10.82 21.90 3.55
C THR A 416 11.38 22.82 4.63
N GLU A 417 10.62 23.86 4.99
CA GLU A 417 11.01 24.81 6.05
C GLU A 417 10.07 24.73 7.25
N ASN A 418 10.61 25.01 8.44
CA ASN A 418 9.88 24.95 9.72
C ASN A 418 9.18 23.61 10.01
N ALA A 419 9.68 22.54 9.39
CA ALA A 419 9.13 21.20 9.50
C ALA A 419 9.19 20.72 10.95
N ARG A 420 8.02 20.39 11.51
CA ARG A 420 7.89 19.94 12.89
C ARG A 420 6.80 18.91 13.05
N ILE A 421 7.04 17.97 13.94
CA ILE A 421 6.07 16.96 14.35
C ILE A 421 5.12 17.58 15.37
N THR A 422 3.82 17.56 15.10
CA THR A 422 2.78 18.10 15.98
C THR A 422 2.16 17.01 16.86
N LYS A 423 2.12 15.76 16.38
CA LYS A 423 1.60 14.61 17.12
C LYS A 423 2.23 13.31 16.65
N LEU A 424 2.54 12.42 17.60
CA LEU A 424 2.89 11.02 17.31
C LEU A 424 1.92 10.11 18.03
N SER A 425 1.41 9.10 17.33
CA SER A 425 0.50 8.09 17.87
C SER A 425 1.03 6.69 17.60
N LEU A 426 1.18 5.88 18.66
CA LEU A 426 1.55 4.47 18.53
C LEU A 426 0.43 3.73 17.81
N VAL A 427 0.74 3.17 16.64
CA VAL A 427 -0.22 2.51 15.78
C VAL A 427 -0.09 1.00 15.86
N ARG A 428 1.14 0.48 15.78
CA ARG A 428 1.40 -0.96 15.74
C ARG A 428 2.78 -1.28 16.28
N VAL A 429 2.89 -2.44 16.92
CA VAL A 429 4.18 -3.07 17.24
C VAL A 429 4.12 -4.50 16.71
N THR A 430 5.04 -4.83 15.80
CA THR A 430 5.17 -6.18 15.24
C THR A 430 6.50 -6.76 15.66
N ARG A 431 6.50 -8.07 15.89
CA ARG A 431 7.68 -8.83 16.31
C ARG A 431 7.68 -10.11 15.48
N ASP A 432 8.75 -10.36 14.75
CA ASP A 432 8.95 -11.60 13.99
C ASP A 432 10.31 -12.23 14.35
N ALA A 433 10.74 -13.22 13.56
CA ALA A 433 11.97 -13.96 13.79
C ALA A 433 13.22 -13.07 13.79
N TYR A 434 13.22 -12.03 12.95
CA TYR A 434 14.41 -11.21 12.68
C TYR A 434 14.29 -9.77 13.15
N TYR A 435 13.08 -9.25 13.36
CA TYR A 435 12.86 -7.84 13.68
C TYR A 435 11.83 -7.59 14.77
N ASP A 436 12.11 -6.59 15.60
CA ASP A 436 11.12 -5.80 16.31
C ASP A 436 10.81 -4.54 15.46
N ALA A 437 9.53 -4.22 15.28
CA ALA A 437 9.08 -3.10 14.46
C ALA A 437 8.02 -2.27 15.17
N VAL A 438 8.16 -0.95 15.11
CA VAL A 438 7.24 0.02 15.72
C VAL A 438 6.76 0.99 14.66
N THR A 439 5.45 0.99 14.41
CA THR A 439 4.79 1.93 13.51
C THR A 439 4.12 3.05 14.30
N LEU A 440 4.44 4.29 13.95
CA LEU A 440 3.89 5.51 14.53
C LEU A 440 3.19 6.30 13.42
N ARG A 441 1.95 6.74 13.65
CA ARG A 441 1.36 7.81 12.83
C ARG A 441 1.92 9.14 13.30
N MET A 442 2.54 9.86 12.40
CA MET A 442 3.14 11.16 12.61
C MET A 442 2.27 12.21 11.92
N HIS A 443 1.74 13.16 12.69
CA HIS A 443 1.24 14.41 12.13
C HIS A 443 2.33 15.46 12.22
N ALA A 444 2.51 16.22 11.14
CA ALA A 444 3.52 17.25 11.03
C ALA A 444 2.97 18.47 10.27
N SER A 445 3.70 19.58 10.36
CA SER A 445 3.44 20.81 9.61
C SER A 445 4.77 21.35 9.10
N SER A 446 4.79 21.81 7.85
CA SER A 446 5.94 22.48 7.24
C SER A 446 5.49 23.47 6.17
N LEU A 447 6.33 24.45 5.87
CA LEU A 447 6.33 25.04 4.53
C LEU A 447 6.89 24.00 3.57
N ASP A 448 6.25 23.82 2.44
CA ASP A 448 6.65 22.86 1.42
C ASP A 448 6.50 23.55 0.07
N TYR A 449 7.62 23.72 -0.62
CA TYR A 449 7.66 24.41 -1.90
C TYR A 449 8.83 23.96 -2.75
N THR A 450 8.63 24.00 -4.06
CA THR A 450 9.66 23.62 -5.02
C THR A 450 10.23 24.85 -5.68
N LEU A 451 11.56 24.98 -5.64
CA LEU A 451 12.34 26.01 -6.30
C LEU A 451 12.92 25.49 -7.61
N ARG A 452 12.99 26.37 -8.61
CA ARG A 452 13.81 26.16 -9.79
C ARG A 452 15.23 26.67 -9.54
N ASP A 453 16.23 25.84 -9.85
CA ASP A 453 17.63 26.12 -9.53
C ASP A 453 18.17 27.37 -10.27
N GLN A 454 17.69 27.63 -11.48
CA GLN A 454 18.21 28.72 -12.32
C GLN A 454 17.99 30.12 -11.73
N ASP A 455 16.86 30.34 -11.07
CA ASP A 455 16.40 31.67 -10.66
C ASP A 455 15.76 31.72 -9.27
N GLU A 456 15.80 30.61 -8.52
CA GLU A 456 15.17 30.44 -7.20
C GLU A 456 13.67 30.79 -7.17
N LYS A 457 13.01 30.71 -8.33
CA LYS A 457 11.57 30.94 -8.41
C LYS A 457 10.83 29.76 -7.81
N VAL A 458 9.85 30.04 -6.96
CA VAL A 458 8.86 29.05 -6.49
C VAL A 458 8.00 28.62 -7.68
N VAL A 459 8.05 27.33 -8.01
CA VAL A 459 7.33 26.69 -9.12
C VAL A 459 6.31 25.65 -8.65
N GLY A 460 6.30 25.33 -7.35
CA GLY A 460 5.34 24.44 -6.70
C GLY A 460 5.22 24.76 -5.21
N GLY A 461 4.13 24.34 -4.59
CA GLY A 461 3.86 24.54 -3.15
C GLY A 461 3.75 26.00 -2.69
N SER A 462 4.03 26.24 -1.41
CA SER A 462 3.95 27.57 -0.79
C SER A 462 5.05 27.82 0.23
N ARG A 463 5.75 28.95 0.05
CA ARG A 463 6.74 29.48 0.99
C ARG A 463 6.16 30.34 2.12
N SER A 464 4.83 30.49 2.18
CA SER A 464 4.17 31.34 3.18
C SER A 464 2.97 30.68 3.85
N ARG A 465 2.50 29.54 3.35
CA ARG A 465 1.40 28.77 3.93
C ARG A 465 1.93 27.42 4.36
N GLU A 466 1.94 27.19 5.66
CA GLU A 466 2.25 25.85 6.17
C GLU A 466 1.16 24.86 5.77
N ARG A 467 1.59 23.65 5.45
CA ARG A 467 0.75 22.51 5.15
C ARG A 467 0.86 21.52 6.29
N ALA A 468 -0.29 21.13 6.83
CA ALA A 468 -0.38 20.01 7.75
C ALA A 468 -0.51 18.70 6.97
N TYR A 469 0.13 17.64 7.45
CA TYR A 469 0.08 16.32 6.84
C TYR A 469 0.22 15.22 7.90
N SER A 470 -0.15 13.99 7.56
CA SER A 470 0.26 12.81 8.34
C SER A 470 0.72 11.63 7.53
N GLU A 471 1.56 10.81 8.16
CA GLU A 471 2.18 9.63 7.56
C GLU A 471 2.39 8.54 8.62
N TYR A 472 2.44 7.29 8.19
CA TYR A 472 2.76 6.14 9.03
C TYR A 472 4.22 5.76 8.83
N TRP A 473 5.04 5.97 9.86
CA TRP A 473 6.47 5.71 9.85
C TRP A 473 6.75 4.43 10.64
N THR A 474 7.41 3.46 10.00
CA THR A 474 7.80 2.19 10.65
C THR A 474 9.30 2.16 10.91
N LEU A 475 9.67 2.11 12.18
CA LEU A 475 11.03 1.82 12.61
C LEU A 475 11.22 0.31 12.79
N ILE A 476 12.36 -0.22 12.38
CA ILE A 476 12.75 -1.62 12.61
C ILE A 476 14.08 -1.69 13.36
N ARG A 477 14.24 -2.72 14.17
CA ARG A 477 15.48 -3.10 14.84
C ARG A 477 15.59 -4.61 14.87
N GLY A 478 16.80 -5.13 14.73
CA GLY A 478 17.08 -6.57 14.77
C GLY A 478 16.56 -7.21 16.05
N ARG A 479 16.05 -8.43 15.94
CA ARG A 479 15.50 -9.19 17.06
C ARG A 479 16.58 -9.44 18.11
N GLY A 480 16.26 -9.16 19.38
CA GLY A 480 17.18 -9.39 20.50
C GLY A 480 18.25 -8.29 20.68
N VAL A 481 18.34 -7.31 19.77
CA VAL A 481 19.17 -6.12 19.96
C VAL A 481 18.61 -5.31 21.12
N LYS A 482 19.47 -4.95 22.08
CA LYS A 482 19.12 -4.19 23.28
C LYS A 482 19.91 -2.90 23.37
N GLY A 483 19.33 -1.90 24.03
CA GLY A 483 20.02 -0.65 24.32
C GLY A 483 19.22 0.60 23.98
N LEU A 484 19.82 1.74 24.29
CA LEU A 484 19.23 3.06 24.06
C LEU A 484 19.15 3.35 22.56
N SER A 485 18.11 4.06 22.16
CA SER A 485 18.04 4.62 20.80
C SER A 485 19.01 5.78 20.66
N TYR A 486 19.95 5.70 19.73
CA TYR A 486 20.96 6.73 19.53
C TYR A 486 20.37 7.91 18.76
N THR A 487 20.67 9.13 19.16
CA THR A 487 20.31 10.35 18.42
C THR A 487 21.55 11.19 18.09
N GLN A 488 22.70 10.54 18.06
CA GLN A 488 23.99 11.14 17.77
C GLN A 488 24.51 10.57 16.44
N LYS A 489 25.28 11.36 15.70
CA LYS A 489 25.95 10.94 14.46
C LYS A 489 27.21 10.13 14.79
N GLN A 490 27.02 9.03 15.50
CA GLN A 490 28.05 8.05 15.84
C GLN A 490 27.61 6.65 15.41
N CYS A 491 28.56 5.79 15.07
CA CYS A 491 28.30 4.40 14.77
C CYS A 491 27.77 3.69 16.03
N PRO A 492 26.57 3.08 15.99
CA PRO A 492 26.00 2.39 17.15
C PRO A 492 26.77 1.09 17.51
N SER A 493 27.66 0.61 16.63
CA SER A 493 28.51 -0.56 16.89
C SER A 493 29.82 -0.21 17.58
N CYS A 494 30.58 0.78 17.08
CA CYS A 494 31.93 1.08 17.58
C CYS A 494 32.10 2.47 18.23
N GLY A 495 31.09 3.34 18.18
CA GLY A 495 31.15 4.70 18.75
C GLY A 495 31.93 5.74 17.93
N ALA A 496 32.59 5.34 16.83
CA ALA A 496 33.26 6.27 15.92
C ALA A 496 32.26 7.26 15.28
N PRO A 497 32.71 8.44 14.79
CA PRO A 497 31.86 9.32 13.99
C PRO A 497 31.16 8.55 12.86
N LEU A 498 29.89 8.85 12.63
CA LEU A 498 29.06 8.09 11.69
C LEU A 498 29.49 8.36 10.25
N SER A 499 30.29 7.44 9.71
CA SER A 499 30.73 7.39 8.31
C SER A 499 30.50 5.98 7.79
N ILE A 500 29.73 5.85 6.71
CA ILE A 500 29.35 4.55 6.15
C ILE A 500 29.43 4.59 4.61
N ASN A 501 29.64 3.43 3.99
CA ASN A 501 29.54 3.30 2.54
C ASN A 501 28.09 3.12 2.05
N MET A 502 27.89 3.13 0.73
CA MET A 502 26.56 2.95 0.14
C MET A 502 25.95 1.57 0.37
N ALA A 503 26.78 0.55 0.68
CA ALA A 503 26.32 -0.76 1.11
C ALA A 503 25.84 -0.79 2.58
N GLY A 504 25.93 0.33 3.30
CA GLY A 504 25.46 0.44 4.69
C GLY A 504 26.50 0.08 5.75
N HIS A 505 27.75 -0.19 5.36
CA HIS A 505 28.81 -0.62 6.28
C HIS A 505 29.57 0.58 6.82
N CYS A 506 29.81 0.59 8.14
CA CYS A 506 30.66 1.59 8.79
C CYS A 506 32.08 1.52 8.24
N THR A 507 32.64 2.66 7.85
CA THR A 507 34.00 2.75 7.32
C THR A 507 35.07 2.43 8.38
N HIS A 508 34.72 2.49 9.67
CA HIS A 508 35.62 2.21 10.79
C HIS A 508 35.61 0.75 11.25
N CYS A 509 34.42 0.18 11.53
CA CYS A 509 34.30 -1.19 12.08
C CYS A 509 33.65 -2.20 11.13
N GLN A 510 33.27 -1.79 9.91
CA GLN A 510 32.60 -2.62 8.90
C GLN A 510 31.23 -3.19 9.31
N ALA A 511 30.68 -2.78 10.46
CA ALA A 511 29.31 -3.14 10.86
C ALA A 511 28.28 -2.60 9.86
N ARG A 512 27.30 -3.41 9.45
CA ARG A 512 26.18 -2.97 8.60
C ARG A 512 25.15 -2.23 9.45
N VAL A 513 25.25 -0.90 9.49
CA VAL A 513 24.40 -0.08 10.39
C VAL A 513 22.99 0.16 9.86
N SER A 514 22.77 -0.02 8.55
CA SER A 514 21.48 0.22 7.89
C SER A 514 20.48 -0.95 7.99
N SER A 515 20.90 -2.10 8.52
CA SER A 515 20.06 -3.31 8.59
C SER A 515 19.19 -3.37 9.85
N GLY A 516 19.35 -2.44 10.78
CA GLY A 516 18.69 -2.48 12.09
C GLY A 516 19.41 -3.34 13.14
N GLU A 517 20.56 -3.95 12.80
CA GLU A 517 21.35 -4.81 13.71
C GLU A 517 21.89 -4.10 14.95
N PHE A 518 21.95 -2.76 14.94
CA PHE A 518 22.59 -1.99 16.00
C PHE A 518 21.70 -0.89 16.62
N ASP A 519 20.71 -0.38 15.89
CA ASP A 519 19.74 0.59 16.38
C ASP A 519 18.48 0.59 15.48
N TRP A 520 17.47 1.34 15.86
CA TRP A 520 16.26 1.55 15.08
C TRP A 520 16.55 2.33 13.80
N VAL A 521 16.20 1.75 12.65
CA VAL A 521 16.24 2.39 11.33
C VAL A 521 14.82 2.55 10.78
N LEU A 522 14.57 3.61 10.03
CA LEU A 522 13.29 3.82 9.35
C LEU A 522 13.22 2.93 8.12
N SER A 523 12.24 2.03 8.07
CA SER A 523 12.13 1.05 7.00
C SER A 523 11.04 1.36 6.00
N ARG A 524 10.00 2.06 6.43
CA ARG A 524 8.80 2.29 5.62
C ARG A 524 8.13 3.60 6.02
N ILE A 525 7.62 4.30 5.02
CA ILE A 525 6.77 5.46 5.17
C ILE A 525 5.55 5.25 4.28
N GLU A 526 4.36 5.35 4.86
CA GLU A 526 3.10 5.11 4.15
C GLU A 526 2.19 6.33 4.31
N GLN A 527 1.50 6.70 3.23
CA GLN A 527 0.42 7.68 3.31
C GLN A 527 -0.78 7.10 4.04
N ASP A 528 -1.59 7.99 4.58
CA ASP A 528 -2.83 7.65 5.27
C ASP A 528 -3.78 6.81 4.40
N GLU A 529 -3.85 7.07 3.09
CA GLU A 529 -4.69 6.34 2.13
C GLU A 529 -4.17 4.93 1.83
N ALA A 530 -2.86 4.71 1.97
CA ALA A 530 -2.22 3.43 1.66
C ALA A 530 -2.14 2.51 2.90
N TYR A 531 -2.18 3.07 4.12
CA TYR A 531 -1.98 2.31 5.33
C TYR A 531 -3.20 1.42 5.68
N GLN A 532 -3.03 0.10 5.62
CA GLN A 532 -4.09 -0.89 5.83
C GLN A 532 -4.08 -1.58 7.22
N GLY A 533 -3.24 -1.10 8.15
CA GLY A 533 -3.13 -1.68 9.50
C GLY A 533 -2.02 -2.71 9.64
#